data_AF-A0A9E3K3A3-F1
#
_entry.id   AF-A0A9E3K3A3-F1
#
_cell.length_a   1.000
_cell.length_b   1.000
_cell.length_c   1.000
_cell.angle_alpha   90.00
_cell.angle_beta   90.00
_cell.angle_gamma   90.00
#
_symmetry.space_group_name_H-M   'P 1'
#
loop_
_entity.id
_entity.type
_entity.pdbx_description
1 polymer ?
#
loop_
_entity_poly.entity_id
_entity_poly.type
_entity_poly.pdbx_seq_one_letter_code
_entity_poly.pdbx_strand_id
1 'polypeptide(L)'
;LVGFSAGVDTGVWAIIIYVAVQVIDGNIIVPWVARRSVDLAPALILAAQLLFGTLFGIVGLAMADPIVAMIKVFLEERAKRTAE
;
A
#
# COMPACT_ATOMS: atom_id res chain seq x y z
N LEU A 1 -18.44 4.09 -8.48
CA LEU A 1 -19.35 4.55 -9.55
C LEU A 1 -19.46 3.55 -10.70
N VAL A 2 -18.35 2.92 -11.15
CA VAL A 2 -18.39 1.85 -12.18
C VAL A 2 -19.26 0.65 -11.80
N GLY A 3 -19.33 0.24 -10.52
CA GLY A 3 -20.22 -0.86 -10.12
C GLY A 3 -21.72 -0.59 -10.29
N PHE A 4 -22.15 0.67 -10.19
CA PHE A 4 -23.55 1.06 -10.40
C PHE A 4 -23.92 1.14 -11.89
N SER A 5 -22.95 1.17 -12.81
CA SER A 5 -23.25 1.18 -14.25
C SER A 5 -23.74 -0.17 -14.77
N ALA A 6 -23.57 -1.25 -13.99
CA ALA A 6 -24.06 -2.60 -14.29
C ALA A 6 -25.38 -2.96 -13.58
N GLY A 7 -25.94 -2.05 -12.78
CA GLY A 7 -27.15 -2.26 -11.97
C GLY A 7 -26.95 -1.90 -10.49
N VAL A 8 -28.04 -1.53 -9.82
CA VAL A 8 -28.02 -1.08 -8.41
C VAL A 8 -27.57 -2.23 -7.49
N ASP A 9 -28.01 -3.46 -7.74
CA ASP A 9 -27.60 -4.65 -6.97
C ASP A 9 -26.09 -4.89 -7.06
N THR A 10 -25.51 -4.78 -8.27
CA THR A 10 -24.07 -4.90 -8.50
C THR A 10 -23.28 -3.79 -7.81
N GLY A 11 -23.82 -2.56 -7.78
CA GLY A 11 -23.23 -1.43 -7.07
C GLY A 11 -23.16 -1.64 -5.56
N VAL A 12 -24.23 -2.19 -4.96
CA VAL A 12 -24.27 -2.52 -3.53
C VAL A 12 -23.27 -3.62 -3.18
N TRP A 13 -23.21 -4.69 -3.97
CA TRP A 13 -22.23 -5.76 -3.77
C TRP A 13 -20.78 -5.26 -3.92
N ALA A 14 -20.50 -4.39 -4.89
CA ALA A 14 -19.18 -3.80 -5.07
C ALA A 14 -18.74 -2.98 -3.84
N ILE A 15 -19.66 -2.21 -3.24
CA ILE A 15 -19.37 -1.47 -2.01
C ILE A 15 -19.09 -2.43 -0.84
N ILE A 16 -19.94 -3.44 -0.65
CA ILE A 16 -19.78 -4.41 0.45
C ILE A 16 -18.43 -5.12 0.34
N ILE A 17 -18.07 -5.61 -0.85
CA ILE A 17 -16.79 -6.28 -1.09
C ILE A 17 -15.64 -5.31 -0.88
N TYR A 18 -15.71 -4.08 -1.41
CA TYR A 18 -14.67 -3.08 -1.24
C TYR A 18 -14.42 -2.78 0.24
N VAL A 19 -15.48 -2.53 1.01
CA VAL A 19 -15.37 -2.26 2.46
C VAL A 19 -14.80 -3.47 3.19
N ALA A 20 -15.26 -4.69 2.89
CA ALA A 20 -14.74 -5.90 3.51
C ALA A 20 -13.24 -6.07 3.24
N VAL A 21 -12.80 -5.88 1.99
CA VAL A 21 -11.38 -5.92 1.63
C VAL A 21 -10.61 -4.82 2.37
N GLN A 22 -11.11 -3.59 2.39
CA GLN A 22 -10.44 -2.46 3.04
C GLN A 22 -10.26 -2.68 4.55
N VAL A 23 -11.26 -3.28 5.21
CA VAL A 23 -11.20 -3.64 6.64
C VAL A 23 -10.17 -4.73 6.89
N ILE A 24 -10.14 -5.78 6.05
CA ILE A 24 -9.16 -6.86 6.16
C ILE A 24 -7.75 -6.32 5.93
N ASP A 25 -7.56 -5.52 4.88
CA ASP A 25 -6.25 -5.00 4.51
C ASP A 25 -5.70 -4.08 5.60
N GLY A 26 -6.49 -3.10 6.05
CA GLY A 26 -6.09 -2.14 7.07
C GLY A 26 -5.90 -2.74 8.47
N ASN A 27 -6.74 -3.69 8.90
CA ASN A 27 -6.73 -4.19 10.28
C ASN A 27 -6.01 -5.53 10.46
N ILE A 28 -5.82 -6.32 9.40
CA ILE A 28 -5.21 -7.66 9.49
C ILE A 28 -3.92 -7.71 8.69
N ILE A 29 -3.96 -7.35 7.40
CA ILE A 29 -2.80 -7.51 6.51
C ILE A 29 -1.68 -6.54 6.91
N VAL A 30 -1.99 -5.26 7.11
CA VAL A 30 -1.01 -4.24 7.53
C VAL A 30 -0.27 -4.64 8.82
N PRO A 31 -0.92 -4.97 9.95
CA PRO A 31 -0.20 -5.36 11.16
C PRO A 31 0.53 -6.71 11.02
N TRP A 32 0.04 -7.63 10.20
CA TRP A 32 0.72 -8.90 9.95
C TRP A 32 2.00 -8.71 9.13
N VAL A 33 1.98 -7.83 8.14
CA VAL A 33 3.17 -7.43 7.37
C VAL A 33 4.14 -6.61 8.23
N ALA A 34 3.63 -5.67 9.04
CA ALA A 34 4.45 -4.86 9.96
C ALA A 34 5.19 -5.73 11.00
N ARG A 35 4.60 -6.85 11.44
CA ARG A 35 5.27 -7.82 12.32
C ARG A 35 6.48 -8.52 11.68
N ARG A 36 6.54 -8.62 10.35
CA ARG A 36 7.58 -9.37 9.63
C ARG A 36 8.66 -8.47 9.03
N SER A 37 8.30 -7.25 8.70
CA SER A 37 9.15 -6.31 7.97
C SER A 37 9.18 -4.99 8.74
N VAL A 38 10.37 -4.60 9.15
CA VAL A 38 10.76 -3.44 9.97
C VAL A 38 9.77 -2.27 9.88
N ASP A 39 9.37 -1.69 11.02
CA ASP A 39 8.50 -0.51 11.12
C ASP A 39 8.95 0.62 10.16
N LEU A 40 8.40 0.64 8.95
CA LEU A 40 8.50 1.82 8.10
C LEU A 40 7.54 2.83 8.69
N ALA A 41 8.08 3.96 9.14
CA ALA A 41 7.25 5.06 9.58
C ALA A 41 6.24 5.39 8.47
N PRO A 42 4.93 5.45 8.75
CA PRO A 42 3.90 5.81 7.77
C PRO A 42 4.22 7.14 7.06
N ALA A 43 4.90 8.05 7.75
CA ALA A 43 5.41 9.30 7.21
C ALA A 43 6.35 9.12 6.00
N LEU A 44 7.10 8.03 5.92
CA LEU A 44 8.06 7.75 4.85
C LEU A 44 7.34 7.34 3.55
N ILE A 45 6.26 6.56 3.70
CA ILE A 45 5.37 6.21 2.59
C ILE A 45 4.67 7.48 2.07
N LEU A 46 4.11 8.29 2.96
CA LEU A 46 3.47 9.56 2.61
C LEU A 46 4.45 10.53 1.94
N ALA A 47 5.67 10.64 2.44
CA ALA A 47 6.72 11.49 1.84
C ALA A 47 7.08 11.01 0.43
N ALA A 48 7.22 9.70 0.23
CA ALA A 48 7.45 9.13 -1.09
C ALA A 48 6.26 9.36 -2.03
N GLN A 49 5.02 9.19 -1.56
CA GLN A 49 3.81 9.48 -2.33
C GLN A 49 3.75 10.96 -2.75
N LEU A 50 4.02 11.90 -1.84
CA LEU A 50 4.07 13.32 -2.18
C LEU A 50 5.20 13.62 -3.18
N LEU A 51 6.38 13.03 -2.99
CA LEU A 51 7.52 13.21 -3.88
C LEU A 51 7.22 12.66 -5.28
N PHE A 52 6.88 11.38 -5.40
CA PHE A 52 6.60 10.75 -6.70
C PHE A 52 5.33 11.30 -7.33
N GLY A 53 4.33 11.64 -6.53
CA GLY A 53 3.08 12.23 -7.00
C GLY A 53 3.24 13.63 -7.56
N THR A 54 4.11 14.45 -6.98
CA THR A 54 4.44 15.77 -7.54
C THR A 54 5.29 15.65 -8.80
N LEU A 55 6.23 14.69 -8.86
CA LEU A 55 7.13 14.52 -9.99
C LEU A 55 6.48 13.85 -11.22
N PHE A 56 5.65 12.81 -11.02
CA PHE A 56 5.11 11.98 -12.09
C PHE A 56 3.57 11.89 -12.07
N GLY A 57 2.91 12.70 -11.24
CA GLY A 57 1.45 12.73 -11.14
C GLY A 57 0.87 11.42 -10.60
N ILE A 58 -0.27 10.99 -11.15
CA ILE A 58 -1.00 9.79 -10.72
C ILE A 58 -0.15 8.52 -10.88
N VAL A 59 0.67 8.43 -11.93
CA VAL A 59 1.55 7.28 -12.15
C VAL A 59 2.60 7.20 -11.05
N GLY A 60 3.17 8.34 -10.66
CA GLY A 60 4.10 8.41 -9.53
C GLY A 60 3.48 8.02 -8.20
N LEU A 61 2.26 8.48 -7.93
CA LEU A 61 1.52 8.07 -6.72
C LEU A 61 1.32 6.55 -6.68
N ALA A 62 0.89 5.94 -7.78
CA ALA A 62 0.68 4.49 -7.85
C ALA A 62 1.99 3.68 -7.69
N MET A 63 3.12 4.24 -8.14
CA MET A 63 4.44 3.59 -8.04
C MET A 63 5.17 3.84 -6.72
N ALA A 64 4.71 4.79 -5.89
CA ALA A 64 5.39 5.13 -4.64
C ALA A 64 5.46 3.93 -3.68
N ASP A 65 4.35 3.24 -3.47
CA ASP A 65 4.24 2.08 -2.57
C ASP A 65 5.22 0.94 -2.94
N PRO A 66 5.26 0.44 -4.21
CA PRO A 66 6.20 -0.61 -4.58
C PRO A 66 7.67 -0.15 -4.52
N ILE A 67 7.99 1.11 -4.86
CA ILE A 67 9.35 1.63 -4.76
C ILE A 67 9.83 1.63 -3.30
N VAL A 68 8.99 2.14 -2.39
CA VAL A 68 9.31 2.17 -0.95
C VAL A 68 9.48 0.75 -0.41
N ALA A 69 8.62 -0.19 -0.83
CA ALA A 69 8.75 -1.59 -0.46
C ALA A 69 10.08 -2.21 -0.95
N MET A 70 10.48 -1.94 -2.21
CA MET A 70 11.77 -2.43 -2.73
C MET A 70 12.97 -1.86 -1.95
N ILE A 71 12.96 -0.55 -1.68
CA ILE A 71 14.03 0.10 -0.90
C ILE A 71 14.13 -0.53 0.49
N LYS A 72 12.99 -0.75 1.14
CA LYS A 72 12.94 -1.39 2.46
C LYS A 72 13.59 -2.77 2.44
N VAL A 73 13.15 -3.64 1.52
CA VAL A 73 13.67 -5.01 1.42
C VAL A 73 15.18 -4.99 1.14
N PHE A 74 15.63 -4.11 0.24
CA PHE A 74 17.05 -3.97 -0.07
C PHE A 74 17.88 -3.56 1.16
N LEU A 75 17.41 -2.58 1.94
CA LEU A 75 18.07 -2.12 3.15
C LEU A 75 18.09 -3.20 4.25
N GLU A 76 16.97 -3.89 4.45
CA GLU A 76 16.88 -5.02 5.40
C GLU A 76 17.88 -6.13 5.05
N GLU A 77 18.01 -6.45 3.77
CA GLU A 77 18.89 -7.52 3.31
C GLU A 77 20.37 -7.12 3.31
N ARG A 78 20.67 -5.82 3.18
CA ARG A 78 22.01 -5.28 3.40
C ARG A 78 22.38 -5.28 4.88
N ALA A 79 21.47 -4.83 5.74
CA ALA A 79 21.70 -4.79 7.19
C ALA A 79 21.95 -6.19 7.76
N LYS A 80 21.21 -7.21 7.31
CA LYS A 80 21.45 -8.61 7.67
C LYS A 80 22.85 -9.09 7.27
N ARG A 81 23.29 -8.80 6.04
CA ARG A 81 24.61 -9.20 5.52
C ARG A 81 25.80 -8.54 6.23
N THR A 82 25.60 -7.39 6.88
CA THR A 82 26.66 -6.74 7.67
C THR A 82 26.70 -7.24 9.12
N ALA A 83 25.63 -7.89 9.58
CA ALA A 83 25.54 -8.47 10.92
C ALA A 83 26.06 -9.93 10.99
N GLU A 84 26.30 -10.56 9.84
CA GLU A 84 26.99 -11.86 9.67
C GLU A 84 28.49 -11.65 9.43
#